data_AF-A0A4P6FTS6-F1
#
_entry.id   AF-A0A4P6FTS6-F1
#
_cell.length_a   1.000
_cell.length_b   1.000
_cell.length_c   1.000
_cell.angle_alpha   90.00
_cell.angle_beta   90.00
_cell.angle_gamma   90.00
#
_symmetry.space_group_name_H-M   'P 1'
#
loop_
_entity.id
_entity.type
_entity.pdbx_description
1 polymer ?
#
loop_
_entity_poly.entity_id
_entity_poly.type
_entity_poly.pdbx_seq_one_letter_code
_entity_poly.pdbx_strand_id
1 'polypeptide(L)'
;MIPARIEGCTRVLGAPPGWTPETSGPCVGLPIRDEMNGDMPCMVSAWEPTPAEVAAIAAGAKVLLRIVGQGHPPVAVYVGDPA
;
A
#
# COMPACT_ATOMS: atom_id res chain seq x y z
N MET A 1 4.84 6.13 -0.04
CA MET A 1 3.87 6.59 -1.04
C MET A 1 2.51 6.79 -0.37
N ILE A 2 1.63 7.58 -0.99
CA ILE A 2 0.30 7.93 -0.45
C ILE A 2 -0.73 6.98 -1.07
N PRO A 3 -1.57 6.27 -0.29
CA PRO A 3 -2.70 5.54 -0.84
C PRO A 3 -3.65 6.47 -1.58
N ALA A 4 -3.94 6.17 -2.84
CA ALA A 4 -4.84 6.95 -3.67
C ALA A 4 -6.20 6.24 -3.81
N ARG A 5 -7.25 7.01 -4.06
CA ARG A 5 -8.54 6.43 -4.40
C ARG A 5 -8.46 5.80 -5.78
N ILE A 6 -8.70 4.49 -5.85
CA ILE A 6 -8.72 3.74 -7.11
C ILE A 6 -10.10 3.84 -7.80
N GLU A 7 -10.10 3.89 -9.13
CA GLU A 7 -11.33 3.78 -9.93
C GLU A 7 -12.02 2.43 -9.66
N GLY A 8 -13.34 2.45 -9.48
CA GLY A 8 -14.10 1.23 -9.18
C GLY A 8 -13.81 0.66 -7.79
N CYS A 9 -13.35 1.49 -6.84
CA CYS A 9 -13.14 1.09 -5.44
C CYS A 9 -14.37 0.33 -4.88
N THR A 10 -14.13 -0.86 -4.35
CA THR A 10 -15.16 -1.75 -3.79
C THR A 10 -15.23 -1.64 -2.27
N ARG A 11 -14.09 -1.46 -1.59
CA ARG A 11 -14.01 -1.33 -0.13
C ARG A 11 -12.71 -0.66 0.33
N VAL A 12 -12.69 -0.26 1.60
CA VAL A 12 -11.52 0.33 2.26
C VAL A 12 -11.05 -0.61 3.35
N LEU A 13 -9.78 -1.02 3.30
CA LEU A 13 -9.17 -1.85 4.34
C LEU A 13 -8.66 -0.95 5.48
N GLY A 14 -9.06 -1.27 6.71
CA GLY A 14 -8.64 -0.54 7.90
C GLY A 14 -7.43 -1.18 8.60
N ALA A 15 -7.04 -0.56 9.70
CA ALA A 15 -6.00 -1.09 10.58
C ALA A 15 -6.40 -2.47 11.15
N PRO A 16 -5.45 -3.41 11.28
CA PRO A 16 -5.73 -4.72 11.89
C PRO A 16 -5.95 -4.59 13.41
N PRO A 17 -6.54 -5.61 14.06
CA PRO A 17 -6.63 -5.65 15.52
C PRO A 17 -5.26 -5.49 16.18
N GLY A 18 -5.19 -4.66 17.23
CA GLY A 18 -3.97 -4.40 17.98
C GLY A 18 -2.99 -3.40 17.35
N TRP A 19 -3.30 -2.83 16.17
CA TRP A 19 -2.51 -1.74 15.62
C TRP A 19 -2.69 -0.47 16.45
N THR A 20 -1.60 0.08 16.98
CA THR A 20 -1.62 1.37 17.69
C THR A 20 -0.71 2.38 16.99
N PRO A 21 -1.15 3.64 16.77
CA PRO A 21 -0.32 4.66 16.14
C PRO A 21 1.04 4.87 16.81
N GLU A 22 1.10 4.67 18.13
CA GLU A 22 2.28 4.92 18.96
C GLU A 22 3.38 3.87 18.73
N THR A 23 2.99 2.62 18.50
CA THR A 23 3.93 1.49 18.38
C THR A 23 4.14 1.05 16.94
N SER A 24 3.13 1.20 16.09
CA SER A 24 3.10 0.67 14.73
C SER A 24 3.16 1.78 13.66
N GLY A 25 3.05 3.04 14.08
CA GLY A 25 2.97 4.20 13.19
C GLY A 25 1.55 4.43 12.65
N PRO A 26 1.33 5.49 11.85
CA PRO A 26 0.03 5.80 11.29
C PRO A 26 -0.44 4.67 10.35
N CYS A 27 -1.68 4.20 10.55
CA CYS A 27 -2.36 3.33 9.59
C CYS A 27 -3.52 4.10 8.99
N VAL A 28 -3.44 4.34 7.68
CA VAL A 28 -4.51 4.98 6.92
C VAL A 28 -5.34 3.91 6.23
N GLY A 29 -6.62 4.22 5.97
CA GLY A 29 -7.47 3.34 5.19
C GLY A 29 -6.91 3.15 3.79
N LEU A 30 -6.91 1.90 3.30
CA LEU A 30 -6.44 1.55 1.96
C LEU A 30 -7.65 1.28 1.06
N PRO A 31 -8.01 2.19 0.15
CA PRO A 31 -9.03 1.94 -0.87
C PRO A 31 -8.53 0.84 -1.81
N ILE A 32 -9.35 -0.19 -2.01
CA ILE A 32 -9.05 -1.28 -2.93
C ILE A 32 -10.22 -1.52 -3.89
N ARG A 33 -9.91 -2.12 -5.03
CA ARG A 33 -10.87 -2.75 -5.93
C ARG A 33 -10.64 -4.26 -5.87
N ASP A 34 -11.68 -5.01 -5.51
CA ASP A 34 -11.70 -6.45 -5.68
C ASP A 34 -11.92 -6.76 -7.18
N GLU A 35 -11.10 -7.62 -7.76
CA GLU A 35 -11.20 -8.04 -9.15
C GLU A 35 -10.69 -9.47 -9.34
N MET A 36 -10.94 -10.05 -10.52
CA MET A 36 -10.44 -11.37 -10.88
C MET A 36 -9.24 -11.24 -11.80
N ASN A 37 -8.12 -11.87 -11.45
CA ASN A 37 -6.98 -12.06 -12.35
C ASN A 37 -7.06 -13.49 -12.91
N GLY A 38 -7.69 -13.65 -14.07
CA GLY A 38 -8.15 -14.96 -14.54
C GLY A 38 -9.22 -15.51 -13.59
N ASP A 39 -9.01 -16.70 -13.05
CA ASP A 39 -9.93 -17.34 -12.11
C ASP A 39 -9.58 -17.06 -10.63
N MET A 40 -8.58 -16.21 -10.37
CA MET A 40 -8.08 -15.94 -9.01
C MET A 40 -8.59 -14.59 -8.48
N PRO A 41 -9.23 -14.54 -7.29
CA PRO A 41 -9.64 -13.28 -6.68
C PRO A 41 -8.42 -12.48 -6.22
N CYS A 42 -8.39 -11.20 -6.57
CA CYS A 42 -7.30 -10.26 -6.30
C CYS A 42 -7.85 -8.95 -5.73
N MET A 43 -6.99 -8.21 -5.05
CA MET A 43 -7.26 -6.86 -4.56
C MET A 43 -6.22 -5.91 -5.13
N VAL A 44 -6.66 -4.81 -5.75
CA VAL A 44 -5.78 -3.80 -6.34
C VAL A 44 -5.92 -2.47 -5.60
N SER A 45 -4.79 -1.83 -5.31
CA SER A 45 -4.72 -0.50 -4.72
C SER A 45 -3.88 0.43 -5.62
N ALA A 46 -4.20 1.72 -5.58
CA ALA A 46 -3.45 2.77 -6.28
C ALA A 46 -2.59 3.55 -5.28
N TRP A 47 -1.41 3.98 -5.72
CA TRP A 47 -0.44 4.71 -4.89
C TRP A 47 0.11 5.90 -5.66
N GLU A 48 0.17 7.05 -4.98
CA GLU A 48 0.76 8.27 -5.50
C GLU A 48 2.12 8.50 -4.82
N PRO A 49 3.22 8.51 -5.58
CA PRO A 49 4.51 8.91 -5.05
C PRO A 49 4.55 10.42 -4.83
N THR A 50 5.21 10.85 -3.76
CA THR A 50 5.58 12.26 -3.57
C THR A 50 6.65 12.68 -4.59
N PRO A 51 6.84 13.98 -4.88
CA PRO A 51 7.90 14.42 -5.79
C PRO A 51 9.31 13.95 -5.41
N ALA A 52 9.60 13.86 -4.10
CA ALA A 52 10.86 13.33 -3.60
C ALA A 52 11.00 11.82 -3.87
N GLU A 53 9.93 11.06 -3.66
CA GLU A 53 9.88 9.63 -4.00
C GLU A 53 10.02 9.39 -5.51
N VAL A 54 9.42 10.23 -6.36
CA VAL A 54 9.62 10.18 -7.82
C VAL A 54 11.09 10.38 -8.19
N ALA A 55 11.74 11.39 -7.60
CA ALA A 55 13.16 11.65 -7.83
C ALA A 55 14.04 10.48 -7.36
N ALA A 56 13.74 9.88 -6.21
CA ALA A 56 14.45 8.71 -5.70
C ALA A 56 14.26 7.48 -6.61
N ILE A 57 13.04 7.23 -7.09
CA ILE A 57 12.77 6.17 -8.08
C ILE A 57 13.57 6.41 -9.37
N ALA A 58 13.58 7.65 -9.86
CA ALA A 58 14.36 8.03 -11.04
C ALA A 58 15.88 7.84 -10.84
N ALA A 59 16.36 7.98 -9.60
CA ALA A 59 17.74 7.70 -9.19
C ALA A 59 18.02 6.21 -8.93
N GLY A 60 17.05 5.32 -9.14
CA GLY A 60 17.23 3.86 -9.02
C GLY A 60 16.77 3.24 -7.70
N ALA A 61 16.17 4.03 -6.80
CA ALA A 61 15.59 3.51 -5.56
C ALA A 61 14.47 2.51 -5.85
N LYS A 62 14.34 1.51 -4.98
CA LYS A 62 13.32 0.45 -5.12
C LYS A 62 11.99 0.87 -4.51
N VAL A 63 10.89 0.45 -5.12
CA VAL A 63 9.57 0.46 -4.47
C VAL A 63 9.46 -0.80 -3.63
N LEU A 64 9.17 -0.62 -2.35
CA LEU A 64 9.08 -1.66 -1.34
C LEU A 64 7.63 -1.84 -0.91
N LEU A 65 7.15 -3.08 -0.94
CA LEU A 65 5.86 -3.51 -0.40
C LEU A 65 6.10 -4.25 0.92
N ARG A 66 5.48 -3.78 2.00
CA ARG A 66 5.45 -4.46 3.31
C ARG A 66 4.07 -5.06 3.53
N ILE A 67 4.04 -6.27 4.06
CA ILE A 67 2.87 -7.13 4.27
C ILE A 67 2.82 -7.46 5.77
N VAL A 68 1.76 -7.10 6.50
CA VAL A 68 1.72 -7.17 7.98
C VAL A 68 0.81 -8.28 8.50
N GLY A 69 1.35 -9.47 8.74
CA GLY A 69 0.60 -10.55 9.38
C GLY A 69 1.02 -11.92 8.89
N GLN A 70 0.29 -12.96 9.31
CA GLN A 70 0.50 -14.35 8.87
C GLN A 70 -0.57 -14.85 7.87
N GLY A 71 -1.58 -14.04 7.55
CA GLY A 71 -2.62 -14.28 6.52
C GLY A 71 -2.86 -13.01 5.69
N HIS A 72 -3.79 -12.98 4.72
CA HIS A 72 -3.93 -11.88 3.73
C HIS A 72 -4.08 -10.50 4.42
N PRO A 73 -3.01 -9.68 4.50
CA PRO A 73 -2.90 -8.70 5.57
C PRO A 73 -2.93 -7.23 5.08
N PRO A 74 -2.91 -6.28 6.02
CA PRO A 74 -2.55 -4.89 5.77
C PRO A 74 -1.21 -4.78 5.03
N VAL A 75 -1.12 -3.82 4.11
CA VAL A 75 0.08 -3.56 3.32
C VAL A 75 0.50 -2.10 3.34
N ALA A 76 1.79 -1.84 3.16
CA ALA A 76 2.36 -0.50 3.00
C ALA A 76 3.32 -0.46 1.82
N VAL A 77 3.25 0.59 1.00
CA VAL A 77 4.16 0.80 -0.13
C VAL A 77 4.97 2.07 0.05
N TYR A 78 6.30 1.95 -0.04
CA TYR A 78 7.25 3.05 0.18
C TYR A 78 8.45 2.94 -0.76
N VAL A 79 9.18 4.03 -0.96
CA VAL A 79 10.44 4.03 -1.72
C VAL A 79 11.59 3.79 -0.75
N GLY A 80 12.52 2.91 -1.14
CA GLY A 80 13.74 2.63 -0.39
C GLY A 80 14.77 3.75 -0.56
N ASP A 81 15.90 3.63 0.13
CA ASP A 81 16.99 4.59 -0.03
C ASP A 81 17.62 4.47 -1.43
N PRO A 82 18.12 5.58 -2.00
CA PRO A 82 18.92 5.54 -3.22
C PRO A 82 20.11 4.59 -3.07
N ALA A 83 20.50 3.94 -4.18
CA ALA A 83 21.67 3.08 -4.24
C ALA A 83 22.98 3.87 -4.20
#